data_AF-A0A7G3ZY19-F1
#
_entry.id   AF-A0A7G3ZY19-F1
#
_cell.length_a   1.000
_cell.length_b   1.000
_cell.length_c   1.000
_cell.angle_alpha   90.00
_cell.angle_beta   90.00
_cell.angle_gamma   90.00
#
_symmetry.space_group_name_H-M   'P 1'
#
loop_
_entity.id
_entity.type
_entity.pdbx_description
1 polymer ?
#
loop_
_entity_poly.entity_id
_entity_poly.type
_entity_poly.pdbx_seq_one_letter_code
_entity_poly.pdbx_strand_id
1 'polypeptide(L)' 'MSLWKKFKAFYNASPENRIGFYNVLAFLVIPILGMATLYVLVRIFWINA' A
#
# COMPACT_ATOMS: atom_id res chain seq x y z
N MET A 1 4.87 -26.97 0.74
CA MET A 1 4.95 -25.90 -0.30
C MET A 1 5.24 -24.58 0.40
N SER A 2 6.23 -23.79 -0.04
CA SER A 2 6.56 -22.53 0.65
C SER A 2 5.38 -21.55 0.61
N LEU A 3 5.27 -20.69 1.62
CA LEU A 3 4.26 -19.61 1.69
C LEU A 3 4.24 -18.77 0.40
N TRP A 4 5.43 -18.49 -0.15
CA TRP A 4 5.58 -17.77 -1.41
C TRP A 4 4.93 -18.48 -2.60
N LYS A 5 5.08 -19.81 -2.70
CA LYS A 5 4.45 -20.59 -3.77
C LYS A 5 2.92 -20.60 -3.66
N LYS A 6 2.38 -20.67 -2.43
CA LYS A 6 0.93 -20.58 -2.18
C LYS A 6 0.37 -19.20 -2.55
N PHE A 7 1.05 -18.13 -2.12
CA PHE A 7 0.66 -16.76 -2.46
C PHE A 7 0.70 -16.51 -3.97
N LYS A 8 1.80 -16.92 -4.63
CA LYS A 8 1.94 -16.78 -6.09
C LYS A 8 0.86 -17.53 -6.85
N ALA A 9 0.47 -18.72 -6.38
CA ALA A 9 -0.62 -19.48 -6.98
C ALA A 9 -1.97 -18.76 -6.79
N PHE A 10 -2.26 -18.27 -5.58
CA PHE A 10 -3.47 -17.49 -5.29
C PHE A 10 -3.57 -16.21 -6.14
N TYR A 11 -2.49 -15.41 -6.20
CA TYR A 11 -2.44 -14.17 -6.97
C TYR A 11 -2.64 -14.40 -8.48
N ASN A 12 -2.19 -15.52 -9.02
CA ASN A 12 -2.35 -15.84 -10.44
C ASN A 12 -3.62 -16.64 -10.77
N ALA A 13 -4.42 -17.03 -9.78
CA ALA A 13 -5.58 -17.87 -10.01
C ALA A 13 -6.71 -17.16 -10.77
N SER A 14 -6.90 -15.85 -10.57
CA SER A 14 -7.89 -15.07 -11.32
C SER A 14 -7.57 -13.57 -11.35
N PRO A 15 -8.18 -12.80 -12.28
CA PRO A 15 -8.11 -11.33 -12.27
C PRO A 15 -8.66 -10.71 -10.97
N GLU A 16 -9.72 -11.27 -10.39
CA GLU A 16 -10.34 -10.78 -9.15
C GLU A 16 -9.37 -10.88 -7.97
N ASN A 17 -8.59 -11.96 -7.87
CA ASN A 17 -7.58 -12.11 -6.82
C ASN A 17 -6.49 -11.04 -6.90
N ARG A 18 -6.11 -10.63 -8.13
CA ARG A 18 -5.16 -9.53 -8.33
C ARG A 18 -5.75 -8.20 -7.93
N ILE A 19 -6.99 -7.93 -8.32
CA ILE A 19 -7.72 -6.70 -7.94
C ILE A 19 -7.86 -6.62 -6.42
N GLY A 20 -8.26 -7.71 -5.77
CA GLY A 20 -8.36 -7.78 -4.31
C GLY A 20 -7.01 -7.50 -3.62
N PHE A 21 -5.92 -8.06 -4.15
CA PHE A 21 -4.58 -7.77 -3.65
C PHE A 21 -4.20 -6.29 -3.82
N TYR A 22 -4.45 -5.69 -4.99
CA TYR A 22 -4.20 -4.27 -5.21
C TYR A 22 -5.06 -3.37 -4.34
N ASN A 23 -6.31 -3.74 -4.06
CA ASN A 23 -7.19 -2.99 -3.16
C ASN A 23 -6.64 -2.98 -1.72
N VAL A 24 -6.18 -4.13 -1.22
CA VAL A 24 -5.54 -4.21 0.10
C VAL A 24 -4.25 -3.38 0.12
N LEU A 25 -3.45 -3.48 -0.94
CA LEU A 25 -2.21 -2.70 -1.04
C LEU A 25 -2.50 -1.19 -1.07
N ALA A 26 -3.49 -0.75 -1.83
CA ALA A 26 -3.91 0.65 -1.90
C ALA A 26 -4.44 1.14 -0.55
N PHE A 27 -5.24 0.33 0.15
CA PHE A 27 -5.74 0.65 1.49
C PHE A 27 -4.60 0.85 2.50
N LEU A 28 -3.48 0.13 2.36
CA LEU A 28 -2.31 0.30 3.23
C LEU A 28 -1.44 1.49 2.79
N VAL A 29 -1.16 1.59 1.49
CA VAL A 29 -0.17 2.52 0.93
C VAL A 29 -0.70 3.96 0.91
N ILE A 30 -1.98 4.17 0.55
CA ILE A 30 -2.56 5.52 0.43
C ILE A 30 -2.52 6.28 1.77
N PRO A 31 -2.94 5.70 2.91
CA PRO A 31 -2.86 6.39 4.20
C PRO A 31 -1.42 6.71 4.60
N ILE A 32 -0.48 5.79 4.38
CA ILE A 32 0.93 6.00 4.71
C ILE A 32 1.49 7.17 3.89
N LEU A 33 1.24 7.20 2.58
CA LEU A 33 1.68 8.29 1.72
C LEU A 33 1.00 9.62 2.08
N GLY A 34 -0.29 9.60 2.39
CA GLY A 34 -1.03 10.78 2.83
C GLY A 34 -0.45 11.37 4.12
N MET A 35 -0.24 10.54 5.14
CA MET A 35 0.31 10.96 6.42
C MET A 35 1.76 11.43 6.30
N ALA A 36 2.58 10.73 5.51
CA ALA A 36 3.97 11.12 5.27
C ALA A 36 4.05 12.48 4.56
N THR A 37 3.20 12.70 3.54
CA THR A 37 3.13 13.97 2.81
C THR A 37 2.70 15.10 3.73
N LEU A 38 1.62 14.90 4.51
CA LEU A 38 1.15 15.90 5.47
C LEU A 38 2.22 16.25 6.50
N TYR A 39 2.91 15.25 7.04
CA TYR A 39 4.00 15.47 7.98
C TYR A 39 5.11 16.35 7.38
N VAL A 40 5.53 16.06 6.15
CA VAL A 40 6.55 16.86 5.45
C VAL A 40 6.07 18.29 5.22
N LEU A 41 4.83 18.47 4.75
CA LEU A 41 4.26 19.80 4.52
C LEU A 41 4.20 20.62 5.80
N VAL A 42 3.69 20.06 6.90
CA VAL A 42 3.65 20.71 8.21
C VAL A 42 5.07 21.11 8.65
N ARG A 43 6.04 20.21 8.48
CA ARG A 43 7.42 20.49 8.89
C ARG A 43 8.03 21.67 8.12
N ILE A 44 7.81 21.71 6.80
CA ILE A 44 8.37 22.76 5.94
C ILE A 44 7.70 24.11 6.21
N PHE A 45 6.37 24.15 6.27
CA PHE A 45 5.62 25.41 6.28
C PHE A 45 5.29 25.97 7.67
N TRP A 46 5.28 25.15 8.72
CA TRP A 46 4.87 25.60 10.06
C TRP A 46 5.93 25.53 11.14
N ILE A 47 6.85 24.56 11.08
CA ILE A 47 7.87 24.42 12.13
C ILE A 47 9.09 25.31 11.83
N ASN A 48 9.31 25.64 10.55
CA ASN A 48 10.46 26.43 10.10
C ASN A 48 10.08 27.86 9.64
N ALA A 49 8.83 28.28 9.81
CA ALA A 49 8.33 29.63 9.53
C ALA A 49 8.03 30.37 10.84
#